data_AF-X0V7V3-F1
#
_entry.id   AF-X0V7V3-F1
#
_cell.length_a   1.000
_cell.length_b   1.000
_cell.length_c   1.000
_cell.angle_alpha   90.00
_cell.angle_beta   90.00
_cell.angle_gamma   90.00
#
_symmetry.space_group_name_H-M   'P 1'
#
loop_
_entity.id
_entity.type
_entity.pdbx_description
1 polymer ?
#
loop_
_entity_poly.entity_id
_entity_poly.type
_entity_poly.pdbx_seq_one_letter_code
_entity_poly.pdbx_strand_id
1 'polypeptide(L)' 'MTIVSQTSAATREALGPTLVRLAREGLDIVVVDADLGVSTTARVFAKEFPDRFFTVGIAEQNMIGVAAGLAAAGKTV' A
#
# COMPACT_ATOMS: atom_id res chain seq x y z
N MET A 1 7.72 -3.53 -36.37
CA MET A 1 6.40 -3.50 -35.71
C MET A 1 6.53 -4.31 -34.43
N THR A 2 6.95 -3.66 -33.35
CA THR A 2 7.14 -4.33 -32.06
C THR A 2 5.77 -4.51 -31.44
N ILE A 3 5.35 -5.76 -31.31
CA ILE A 3 4.14 -6.13 -30.58
C ILE A 3 4.44 -5.77 -29.12
N VAL A 4 3.84 -4.69 -28.62
CA VAL A 4 3.84 -4.41 -27.18
C VAL A 4 2.97 -5.49 -26.57
N SER A 5 3.60 -6.54 -26.05
CA SER A 5 2.91 -7.55 -25.26
C SER A 5 2.33 -6.85 -24.04
N GLN A 6 1.02 -6.57 -24.06
CA GLN A 6 0.31 -6.19 -22.86
C GLN A 6 0.35 -7.39 -21.93
N THR A 7 1.31 -7.38 -21.02
CA THR A 7 1.42 -8.38 -19.97
C THR A 7 0.24 -8.15 -19.03
N SER A 8 -0.72 -9.08 -19.03
CA SER A 8 -1.81 -9.11 -18.06
C SER A 8 -1.22 -9.34 -16.67
N ALA A 9 -0.96 -8.25 -15.94
CA ALA A 9 -0.49 -8.28 -14.57
C ALA A 9 -1.68 -8.44 -13.62
N ALA A 10 -1.49 -9.16 -12.51
CA ALA A 10 -2.54 -9.27 -11.51
C ALA A 10 -2.81 -7.88 -10.90
N THR A 11 -4.07 -7.55 -10.61
CA THR A 11 -4.43 -6.24 -10.01
C THR A 11 -3.64 -5.94 -8.73
N ARG A 12 -3.33 -6.96 -7.94
CA ARG A 12 -2.47 -6.85 -6.73
C ARG A 12 -1.02 -6.45 -7.04
N GLU A 13 -0.50 -6.76 -8.22
CA GLU A 13 0.87 -6.40 -8.63
C GLU A 13 0.96 -4.91 -8.98
N ALA A 14 -0.13 -4.32 -9.45
CA ALA A 14 -0.22 -2.89 -9.73
C ALA A 14 -0.37 -2.03 -8.46
N LEU A 15 -0.89 -2.59 -7.36
CA LEU A 15 -1.20 -1.86 -6.12
C LEU A 15 0.03 -1.17 -5.52
N GLY A 16 1.07 -1.94 -5.17
CA GLY A 16 2.27 -1.42 -4.53
C GLY A 16 2.97 -0.30 -5.33
N PRO A 17 3.31 -0.52 -6.61
CA PRO A 17 3.91 0.50 -7.47
C PRO A 17 3.04 1.75 -7.62
N THR A 18 1.71 1.59 -7.67
CA THR A 18 0.79 2.72 -7.78
C THR A 18 0.78 3.54 -6.49
N LEU A 19 0.73 2.90 -5.31
CA LEU A 19 0.82 3.61 -4.02
C LEU A 19 2.13 4.39 -3.90
N VAL A 20 3.25 3.80 -4.31
CA VAL A 20 4.56 4.48 -4.32
C VAL A 20 4.54 5.70 -5.25
N ARG A 21 3.99 5.55 -6.46
CA ARG A 21 3.86 6.66 -7.42
C ARG A 21 3.03 7.81 -6.82
N LEU A 22 1.86 7.50 -6.28
CA LEU A 22 0.97 8.50 -5.68
C LEU A 22 1.62 9.23 -4.50
N ALA A 23 2.32 8.50 -3.62
CA ALA A 23 3.05 9.12 -2.52
C ALA A 23 4.21 10.01 -3.00
N ARG A 24 4.91 9.63 -4.09
CA ARG A 24 5.92 10.49 -4.73
C ARG A 24 5.33 11.74 -5.38
N GLU A 25 4.10 11.66 -5.88
CA GLU A 25 3.33 12.81 -6.41
C GLU A 25 2.84 13.76 -5.30
N GLY A 26 3.13 13.45 -4.03
CA GLY A 26 2.86 14.33 -2.89
C GLY A 26 1.61 13.98 -2.10
N LEU A 27 0.92 12.89 -2.42
CA LEU A 27 -0.22 12.43 -1.62
C LEU A 27 0.25 11.91 -0.25
N ASP A 28 -0.40 12.36 0.82
CA ASP A 28 -0.12 11.96 2.20
C ASP A 28 -0.76 10.61 2.54
N ILE A 29 -0.31 9.58 1.81
CA ILE A 29 -0.78 8.20 1.93
C ILE A 29 0.00 7.49 3.04
N VAL A 30 -0.75 6.79 3.88
CA VAL A 30 -0.28 5.85 4.90
C VAL A 30 -0.85 4.47 4.58
N VAL A 31 -0.06 3.41 4.77
CA VAL A 31 -0.51 2.04 4.53
C VAL A 31 -0.52 1.29 5.87
N VAL A 32 -1.63 0.62 6.18
CA VAL A 32 -1.73 -0.31 7.31
C VAL A 32 -1.94 -1.72 6.77
N ASP A 33 -1.12 -2.67 7.20
CA ASP A 33 -1.08 -4.04 6.68
C ASP A 33 -1.13 -5.09 7.80
N ALA A 34 -1.78 -6.22 7.51
CA ALA A 34 -1.94 -7.34 8.45
C ALA A 34 -1.02 -8.53 8.14
N ASP A 35 0.28 -8.27 7.89
CA ASP A 35 1.29 -9.25 7.47
C ASP A 35 1.01 -9.93 6.12
N LEU A 36 0.34 -9.18 5.24
CA LEU A 36 0.00 -9.61 3.87
C LEU A 36 0.82 -8.87 2.82
N GLY A 37 1.73 -7.99 3.22
CA GLY A 37 2.49 -7.10 2.32
C GLY A 37 3.25 -7.78 1.18
N VAL A 38 3.62 -9.06 1.31
CA VAL A 38 4.21 -9.85 0.22
C VAL A 38 3.16 -10.28 -0.80
N SER A 39 1.98 -10.68 -0.33
CA SER A 39 0.86 -11.14 -1.17
C SER A 39 0.15 -9.97 -1.86
N THR A 40 0.02 -8.84 -1.18
CA THR A 40 -0.60 -7.60 -1.70
C THR A 40 0.37 -6.74 -2.49
N THR A 41 1.66 -7.11 -2.54
CA THR A 41 2.74 -6.29 -3.12
C THR A 41 2.98 -4.96 -2.37
N ALA A 42 2.28 -4.71 -1.25
CA ALA A 42 2.40 -3.48 -0.48
C ALA A 42 3.78 -3.31 0.20
N ARG A 43 4.57 -4.39 0.33
CA ARG A 43 5.95 -4.34 0.84
C ARG A 43 6.88 -3.47 -0.03
N VAL A 44 6.52 -3.22 -1.29
CA VAL A 44 7.22 -2.24 -2.14
C VAL A 44 7.07 -0.83 -1.56
N PHE A 45 5.88 -0.47 -1.07
CA PHE A 45 5.64 0.82 -0.40
C PHE A 45 6.43 0.92 0.91
N ALA A 46 6.46 -0.15 1.71
CA ALA A 46 7.22 -0.19 2.95
C ALA A 46 8.73 0.08 2.76
N LYS A 47 9.30 -0.33 1.63
CA LYS A 47 10.73 -0.09 1.31
C LYS A 47 11.00 1.37 0.97
N GLU A 48 10.08 2.02 0.27
CA GLU A 48 10.23 3.40 -0.22
C GLU A 48 9.84 4.44 0.84
N PHE A 49 8.81 4.13 1.64
CA PHE A 49 8.24 5.01 2.67
C PHE A 49 8.05 4.26 4.00
N PRO A 50 9.14 3.84 4.66
CA PRO A 50 9.07 3.04 5.89
C PRO A 50 8.31 3.76 7.02
N ASP A 51 8.42 5.08 7.12
CA ASP A 51 7.73 5.89 8.13
C ASP A 51 6.22 6.04 7.89
N ARG A 52 5.72 5.51 6.77
CA ARG A 52 4.30 5.57 6.36
C ARG A 52 3.68 4.19 6.15
N PHE A 53 4.38 3.13 6.55
CA PHE A 53 3.89 1.75 6.46
C PHE A 53 3.85 1.11 7.85
N PHE A 54 2.66 0.76 8.30
CA PHE A 54 2.42 0.18 9.62
C PHE A 54 1.92 -1.25 9.45
N THR A 55 2.55 -2.20 10.13
CA THR A 55 2.05 -3.57 10.21
C THR A 55 1.52 -3.87 11.60
N VAL A 56 0.37 -4.54 11.68
CA VAL A 56 -0.26 -4.95 12.95
C VAL A 56 -0.25 -6.46 13.16
N GLY A 57 0.50 -7.22 12.35
CA GLY A 57 0.47 -8.68 12.36
C GLY A 57 -0.88 -9.24 11.89
N ILE A 58 -1.24 -10.44 12.34
CA ILE A 58 -2.49 -11.15 11.96
C ILE A 58 -3.70 -10.62 12.77
N ALA A 59 -3.84 -9.29 12.85
CA ALA A 59 -4.86 -8.62 13.64
C ALA A 59 -5.69 -7.66 12.77
N GLU A 60 -6.44 -8.20 11.83
CA GLU A 60 -7.18 -7.45 10.81
C GLU A 60 -8.24 -6.52 11.42
N GLN A 61 -8.90 -6.94 12.51
CA GLN A 61 -9.84 -6.06 13.21
C GLN A 61 -9.15 -4.83 13.79
N ASN A 62 -7.95 -5.03 14.36
CA ASN A 62 -7.14 -3.94 14.88
C ASN A 62 -6.60 -3.06 13.74
N MET A 63 -6.25 -3.65 12.60
CA MET A 63 -5.84 -2.92 11.38
C MET A 63 -6.88 -1.87 11.00
N ILE A 64 -8.16 -2.25 10.97
CA ILE A 64 -9.26 -1.33 10.66
C ILE A 64 -9.42 -0.26 11.73
N GLY A 65 -9.28 -0.59 13.02
CA GLY A 65 -9.31 0.39 14.10
C GLY A 65 -8.18 1.43 14.02
N VAL A 66 -6.96 0.98 13.72
CA VAL A 66 -5.80 1.85 13.49
C VAL A 66 -6.02 2.74 12.27
N ALA A 67 -6.50 2.17 11.15
CA ALA A 67 -6.83 2.93 9.95
C ALA A 67 -7.91 4.00 10.23
N ALA A 68 -8.98 3.65 10.96
CA ALA A 68 -10.01 4.60 11.34
C ALA A 68 -9.46 5.76 12.17
N GLY A 69 -8.56 5.49 13.11
CA GLY A 69 -7.89 6.53 13.91
C GLY A 69 -7.00 7.44 13.06
N LEU A 70 -6.23 6.88 12.14
CA LEU A 70 -5.39 7.64 11.20
C LEU A 70 -6.24 8.53 10.29
N ALA A 71 -7.34 8.00 9.74
CA ALA A 71 -8.28 8.75 8.94
C ALA A 71 -8.91 9.91 9.72
N ALA A 72 -9.33 9.65 10.98
CA ALA A 72 -9.86 10.68 11.87
C ALA A 72 -8.83 11.78 12.20
N ALA A 73 -7.54 11.44 12.20
CA ALA A 73 -6.43 12.38 12.37
C ALA A 73 -6.03 13.11 11.06
N GLY A 74 -6.80 12.94 9.98
CA GLY A 74 -6.61 13.65 8.71
C GLY A 74 -5.63 12.98 7.75
N LYS A 75 -5.22 11.73 8.00
CA LYS A 75 -4.39 10.95 7.07
C LYS A 75 -5.23 10.26 5.99
N THR A 76 -4.64 10.05 4.82
CA THR A 76 -5.23 9.20 3.78
C THR A 76 -4.68 7.80 3.97
N VAL A 77 -5.55 6.83 4.28
CA VAL A 77 -5.21 5.46 4.69
C VAL A 77 -6.11 4.43 4.01
#